data_AF-A0A933GQ77-F1
#
_entry.id   AF-A0A933GQ77-F1
#
_cell.length_a   1.000
_cell.length_b   1.000
_cell.length_c   1.000
_cell.angle_alpha   90.00
_cell.angle_beta   90.00
_cell.angle_gamma   90.00
#
_symmetry.space_group_name_H-M   'P 1'
#
loop_
_entity.id
_entity.type
_entity.pdbx_description
1 polymer ?
#
loop_
_entity_poly.entity_id
_entity_poly.type
_entity_poly.pdbx_seq_one_letter_code
_entity_poly.pdbx_strand_id
1 'polypeptide(L)'
;MMPPGDELRQEHRHLVSSLDALECALSFQEEAWFALREMSFNLSKAVRRHLLQEERILTLVGAKELVEGLAQAGASHRHASTQLRVINRYFTEEPRHSLRRIGPLLSAMIHDLRRTIHAQDDVLRAMQPDSRDPAGLAPVWEFGRGGVYVAE
;
A
#
# COMPACT_ATOMS: atom_id res chain seq x y z
N MET A 1 -5.97 17.04 12.79
CA MET A 1 -5.52 15.62 12.72
C MET A 1 -6.19 15.03 11.49
N MET A 2 -5.45 14.37 10.58
CA MET A 2 -6.07 13.84 9.35
C MET A 2 -6.97 12.63 9.69
N PRO A 3 -8.10 12.43 8.98
CA PRO A 3 -8.89 11.20 9.11
C PRO A 3 -8.04 9.97 8.78
N PRO A 4 -8.17 8.84 9.50
CA PRO A 4 -7.36 7.63 9.27
C PRO A 4 -7.40 7.11 7.83
N GLY A 5 -8.56 7.22 7.15
CA GLY A 5 -8.68 6.85 5.74
C GLY A 5 -7.90 7.76 4.79
N ASP A 6 -7.74 9.04 5.12
CA ASP A 6 -6.99 10.01 4.30
C ASP A 6 -5.48 9.78 4.44
N GLU A 7 -5.04 9.41 5.64
CA GLU A 7 -3.66 9.03 5.94
C GLU A 7 -3.25 7.79 5.12
N LEU A 8 -4.10 6.75 5.09
CA LEU A 8 -3.86 5.55 4.25
C LEU A 8 -3.81 5.87 2.75
N ARG A 9 -4.73 6.68 2.24
CA ARG A 9 -4.70 7.09 0.81
C ARG A 9 -3.46 7.91 0.48
N GLN A 10 -2.93 8.70 1.42
CA GLN A 10 -1.66 9.37 1.22
C GLN A 10 -0.49 8.36 1.13
N GLU A 11 -0.45 7.38 2.04
CA GLU A 11 0.56 6.31 1.97
C GLU A 11 0.47 5.50 0.67
N HIS A 12 -0.74 5.16 0.22
CA HIS A 12 -0.99 4.50 -1.06
C HIS A 12 -0.40 5.27 -2.24
N ARG A 13 -0.61 6.60 -2.30
CA ARG A 13 0.00 7.45 -3.35
C ARG A 13 1.53 7.39 -3.34
N HIS A 14 2.14 7.41 -2.15
CA HIS A 14 3.60 7.30 -2.01
C HIS A 14 4.13 5.92 -2.44
N LEU A 15 3.41 4.84 -2.10
CA LEU A 15 3.74 3.50 -2.53
C LEU A 15 3.61 3.35 -4.05
N VAL A 16 2.50 3.79 -4.65
CA VAL A 16 2.29 3.76 -6.11
C VAL A 16 3.39 4.54 -6.83
N SER A 17 3.74 5.74 -6.36
CA SER A 17 4.84 6.51 -6.96
C SER A 17 6.18 5.76 -6.91
N SER A 18 6.43 5.02 -5.82
CA SER A 18 7.63 4.20 -5.67
C SER A 18 7.62 2.99 -6.60
N LEU A 19 6.46 2.39 -6.83
CA LEU A 19 6.25 1.30 -7.78
C LEU A 19 6.45 1.78 -9.23
N ASP A 20 5.94 2.96 -9.58
CA ASP A 20 6.12 3.56 -10.91
C ASP A 20 7.59 3.84 -11.20
N ALA A 21 8.31 4.39 -10.22
CA ALA A 21 9.75 4.61 -10.34
C ALA A 21 10.52 3.29 -10.53
N LEU A 22 10.14 2.24 -9.78
CA LEU A 22 10.77 0.92 -9.87
C LEU A 22 10.48 0.24 -11.22
N GLU A 23 9.26 0.35 -11.73
CA GLU A 23 8.87 -0.14 -13.07
C GLU A 23 9.62 0.61 -14.18
N CYS A 24 9.76 1.94 -14.05
CA CYS A 24 10.58 2.73 -14.95
C CYS A 24 12.05 2.27 -14.93
N ALA A 25 12.63 2.07 -13.74
CA ALA A 25 14.00 1.57 -13.59
C ALA A 25 14.21 0.19 -14.24
N LEU A 26 13.19 -0.69 -14.23
CA LEU A 26 13.27 -2.01 -14.90
C LEU A 26 13.44 -1.91 -16.41
N SER A 27 12.97 -0.83 -17.04
CA SER A 27 13.13 -0.61 -18.48
C SER A 27 14.58 -0.37 -18.91
N PHE A 28 15.43 0.04 -17.97
CA PHE A 28 16.87 0.27 -18.16
C PHE A 28 17.73 -0.96 -17.85
N GLN A 29 17.12 -2.15 -17.74
CA GLN A 29 17.83 -3.43 -17.63
C GLN A 29 19.00 -3.41 -16.61
N GLU A 30 20.16 -3.97 -16.98
CA GLU A 30 21.28 -4.20 -16.06
C GLU A 30 21.97 -2.90 -15.64
N GLU A 31 21.82 -1.83 -16.42
CA GLU A 31 22.34 -0.48 -16.15
C GLU A 31 21.74 0.12 -14.87
N ALA A 32 20.51 -0.26 -14.53
CA ALA A 32 19.81 0.20 -13.33
C ALA A 32 19.99 -0.74 -12.12
N TRP A 33 20.88 -1.74 -12.16
CA TRP A 33 21.00 -2.76 -11.12
C TRP A 33 21.05 -2.21 -9.69
N PHE A 34 21.97 -1.26 -9.42
CA PHE A 34 22.14 -0.70 -8.08
C PHE A 34 20.94 0.13 -7.64
N ALA A 35 20.35 0.91 -8.56
CA ALA A 35 19.14 1.68 -8.30
C ALA A 35 17.96 0.75 -7.98
N LEU A 36 17.73 -0.28 -8.81
CA LEU A 36 16.69 -1.29 -8.60
C LEU A 36 16.84 -2.00 -7.27
N ARG A 37 18.08 -2.38 -6.91
CA ARG A 37 18.38 -2.96 -5.59
C ARG A 37 17.96 -2.00 -4.49
N GLU A 38 18.49 -0.78 -4.48
CA GLU A 38 18.22 0.20 -3.43
C GLU A 38 16.72 0.52 -3.30
N MET A 39 16.05 0.74 -4.42
CA MET A 39 14.62 0.99 -4.49
C MET A 39 13.81 -0.20 -3.96
N SER A 40 14.20 -1.45 -4.27
CA SER A 40 13.54 -2.66 -3.75
C SER A 40 13.72 -2.82 -2.23
N PHE A 41 14.89 -2.48 -1.71
CA PHE A 41 15.14 -2.48 -0.27
C PHE A 41 14.32 -1.39 0.45
N ASN A 42 14.23 -0.19 -0.12
CA ASN A 42 13.45 0.91 0.43
C ASN A 42 11.94 0.62 0.36
N LEU A 43 11.47 0.06 -0.75
CA LEU A 43 10.07 -0.37 -0.90
C LEU A 43 9.71 -1.45 0.12
N SER A 44 10.59 -2.43 0.36
CA SER A 44 10.37 -3.45 1.39
C SER A 44 10.17 -2.85 2.78
N LYS A 45 10.96 -1.82 3.14
CA LYS A 45 10.79 -1.09 4.41
C LYS A 45 9.48 -0.29 4.43
N ALA A 46 9.11 0.34 3.31
CA ALA A 46 7.89 1.13 3.20
C ALA A 46 6.64 0.26 3.34
N VAL A 47 6.55 -0.83 2.57
CA VAL A 47 5.44 -1.79 2.62
C VAL A 47 5.28 -2.40 4.01
N ARG A 48 6.38 -2.77 4.69
CA ARG A 48 6.30 -3.29 6.06
C ARG A 48 5.75 -2.25 7.04
N ARG A 49 6.12 -0.98 6.88
CA ARG A 49 5.65 0.11 7.75
C ARG A 49 4.17 0.40 7.52
N HIS A 50 3.77 0.43 6.25
CA HIS A 50 2.39 0.57 5.83
C HIS A 50 1.50 -0.54 6.39
N LEU A 51 1.91 -1.80 6.28
CA LEU A 51 1.20 -2.95 6.89
C LEU A 51 0.92 -2.77 8.40
N LEU A 52 1.90 -2.28 9.15
CA LEU A 52 1.73 -2.02 10.59
C LEU A 52 0.74 -0.87 10.84
N GLN A 53 0.73 0.14 9.97
CA GLN A 53 -0.21 1.25 10.05
C GLN A 53 -1.63 0.81 9.69
N GLU A 54 -1.80 -0.01 8.65
CA GLU A 54 -3.08 -0.63 8.30
C GLU A 54 -3.63 -1.45 9.46
N GLU A 55 -2.82 -2.33 10.06
CA GLU A 55 -3.22 -3.14 11.23
C GLU A 55 -3.64 -2.27 12.42
N ARG A 56 -2.90 -1.17 12.66
CA ARG A 56 -3.23 -0.20 13.71
C ARG A 56 -4.56 0.49 13.45
N ILE A 57 -4.79 0.98 12.23
CA ILE A 57 -6.04 1.67 11.87
C ILE A 57 -7.22 0.70 11.92
N LEU A 58 -7.05 -0.53 11.44
CA LEU A 58 -8.05 -1.58 11.54
C LEU A 58 -8.46 -1.88 12.98
N THR A 59 -7.49 -1.89 13.90
CA THR A 59 -7.74 -2.08 15.32
C THR A 59 -8.51 -0.90 15.93
N LEU A 60 -8.23 0.33 15.51
CA LEU A 60 -8.85 1.54 16.03
C LEU A 60 -10.27 1.78 15.52
N VAL A 61 -10.53 1.50 14.24
CA VAL A 61 -11.81 1.82 13.61
C VAL A 61 -12.92 0.84 14.00
N GLY A 62 -12.60 -0.40 14.39
CA GLY A 62 -13.56 -1.37 14.93
C GLY A 62 -14.73 -1.75 14.01
N ALA A 63 -14.77 -1.22 12.78
CA ALA A 63 -15.84 -1.44 11.82
C ALA A 63 -15.63 -2.77 11.11
N LYS A 64 -16.42 -3.79 11.47
CA LYS A 64 -16.39 -5.13 10.88
C LYS A 64 -16.34 -5.13 9.34
N GLU A 65 -17.03 -4.19 8.69
CA GLU A 65 -17.11 -4.08 7.24
C GLU A 65 -15.81 -3.51 6.61
N LEU A 66 -15.17 -2.54 7.27
CA LEU A 66 -13.82 -2.08 6.91
C LEU A 66 -12.79 -3.20 7.12
N VAL A 67 -12.96 -3.98 8.19
CA VAL A 67 -12.08 -5.09 8.53
C VAL A 67 -12.16 -6.20 7.49
N GLU A 68 -13.32 -6.59 6.97
CA GLU A 68 -13.41 -7.66 5.96
C GLU A 68 -12.81 -7.25 4.61
N GLY A 69 -13.13 -6.05 4.10
CA GLY A 69 -12.59 -5.53 2.85
C GLY A 69 -11.06 -5.34 2.88
N LEU A 70 -10.54 -4.77 3.96
CA LEU A 70 -9.10 -4.60 4.15
C LEU A 70 -8.40 -5.89 4.60
N ALA A 71 -9.04 -6.84 5.29
CA ALA A 71 -8.42 -8.11 5.66
C ALA A 71 -8.14 -9.00 4.43
N GLN A 72 -9.06 -9.01 3.46
CA GLN A 72 -8.84 -9.68 2.17
C GLN A 72 -7.65 -9.04 1.43
N ALA A 73 -7.52 -7.71 1.47
CA ALA A 73 -6.39 -7.00 0.89
C ALA A 73 -5.07 -7.16 1.68
N GLY A 74 -5.14 -7.27 3.01
CA GLY A 74 -3.98 -7.44 3.91
C GLY A 74 -3.28 -8.79 3.73
N ALA A 75 -4.01 -9.83 3.27
CA ALA A 75 -3.40 -11.09 2.85
C ALA A 75 -2.45 -10.90 1.64
N SER A 76 -2.82 -10.02 0.70
CA SER A 76 -2.03 -9.71 -0.50
C SER A 76 -0.78 -8.88 -0.17
N HIS A 77 -0.86 -7.94 0.78
CA HIS A 77 0.33 -7.19 1.24
C HIS A 77 1.34 -8.07 1.98
N ARG A 78 0.89 -9.03 2.79
CA ARG A 78 1.80 -10.01 3.43
C ARG A 78 2.51 -10.88 2.39
N HIS A 79 1.81 -11.24 1.32
CA HIS A 79 2.41 -11.95 0.19
C HIS A 79 3.49 -11.09 -0.49
N ALA A 80 3.16 -9.84 -0.84
CA ALA A 80 4.10 -8.91 -1.47
C ALA A 80 5.34 -8.63 -0.59
N SER A 81 5.17 -8.46 0.71
CA SER A 81 6.28 -8.32 1.67
C SER A 81 7.20 -9.55 1.69
N THR A 82 6.64 -10.74 1.50
CA THR A 82 7.41 -11.99 1.38
C THR A 82 8.14 -12.07 0.05
N GLN A 83 7.50 -11.72 -1.05
CA GLN A 83 8.14 -11.63 -2.37
C GLN A 83 9.30 -10.63 -2.38
N LEU A 84 9.13 -9.44 -1.78
CA LEU A 84 10.18 -8.43 -1.67
C LEU A 84 11.39 -8.93 -0.89
N ARG A 85 11.20 -9.74 0.17
CA ARG A 85 12.32 -10.38 0.88
C ARG A 85 13.09 -11.36 -0.02
N VAL A 86 12.38 -12.15 -0.82
CA VAL A 86 12.99 -13.09 -1.78
C VAL A 86 13.76 -12.34 -2.86
N ILE A 87 13.19 -11.26 -3.40
CA ILE A 87 13.83 -10.41 -4.41
C ILE A 87 15.09 -9.75 -3.84
N ASN A 88 15.01 -9.16 -2.65
CA ASN A 88 16.15 -8.52 -1.99
C ASN A 88 17.28 -9.52 -1.70
N ARG A 89 16.93 -10.77 -1.38
CA ARG A 89 17.90 -11.86 -1.25
C ARG A 89 18.58 -12.17 -2.60
N TYR A 90 17.84 -12.23 -3.69
CA TYR A 90 18.45 -12.43 -5.02
C TYR A 90 19.39 -11.28 -5.40
N PHE A 91 19.05 -10.03 -5.08
CA PHE A 91 19.98 -8.91 -5.30
C PHE A 91 21.29 -9.04 -4.54
N THR A 92 21.30 -9.68 -3.36
CA THR A 92 22.53 -9.90 -2.59
C THR A 92 23.31 -11.15 -3.02
N GLU A 93 22.62 -12.15 -3.56
CA GLU A 93 23.20 -13.43 -3.95
C GLU A 93 23.63 -13.49 -5.42
N GLU A 94 23.22 -12.54 -6.26
CA GLU A 94 23.48 -12.54 -7.70
C GLU A 94 24.84 -11.88 -8.03
N PRO A 95 25.89 -12.68 -8.37
CA PRO A 95 27.23 -12.16 -8.58
C PRO A 95 27.39 -11.42 -9.91
N ARG A 96 26.48 -11.60 -10.87
CA ARG A 96 26.59 -11.04 -12.23
C ARG A 96 25.76 -9.80 -12.46
N HIS A 97 25.08 -9.30 -11.43
CA HIS A 97 24.17 -8.17 -11.56
C HIS A 97 23.14 -8.34 -12.68
N SER A 98 22.71 -9.58 -12.92
CA SER A 98 21.77 -9.88 -14.00
C SER A 98 20.33 -9.85 -13.53
N LEU A 99 19.49 -9.12 -14.25
CA LEU A 99 18.05 -9.05 -13.97
C LEU A 99 17.26 -10.23 -14.50
N ARG A 100 17.88 -11.22 -15.15
CA ARG A 100 17.16 -12.33 -15.80
C ARG A 100 16.17 -13.05 -14.89
N ARG A 101 16.56 -13.25 -13.62
CA ARG A 101 15.72 -13.87 -12.59
C ARG A 101 14.89 -12.84 -11.82
N ILE A 102 15.47 -11.67 -11.55
CA ILE A 102 14.89 -10.66 -10.65
C ILE A 102 13.82 -9.82 -11.36
N GLY A 103 14.04 -9.45 -12.62
CA GLY A 103 13.15 -8.61 -13.42
C GLY A 103 11.72 -9.14 -13.49
N PRO A 104 11.49 -10.40 -13.91
CA PRO A 104 10.14 -10.96 -13.94
C PRO A 104 9.46 -10.99 -12.56
N LEU A 105 10.22 -11.26 -11.50
CA LEU A 105 9.69 -11.27 -10.13
C LEU A 105 9.33 -9.86 -9.64
N LEU A 106 10.17 -8.87 -9.95
CA LEU A 106 9.89 -7.47 -9.65
C LEU A 106 8.65 -6.97 -10.41
N SER A 107 8.55 -7.24 -11.71
CA SER A 107 7.37 -6.85 -12.50
C SER A 107 6.08 -7.46 -11.97
N ALA A 108 6.09 -8.76 -11.63
CA ALA A 108 4.92 -9.42 -11.05
C ALA A 108 4.53 -8.80 -9.70
N MET A 109 5.51 -8.58 -8.82
CA MET A 109 5.31 -7.98 -7.50
C MET A 109 4.80 -6.53 -7.59
N ILE A 110 5.33 -5.73 -8.53
CA ILE A 110 4.84 -4.38 -8.81
C ILE A 110 3.36 -4.42 -9.20
N HIS A 111 3.00 -5.28 -10.14
CA HIS A 111 1.63 -5.41 -10.63
C HIS A 111 0.68 -5.84 -9.51
N ASP A 112 1.06 -6.83 -8.71
CA ASP A 112 0.25 -7.34 -7.60
C ASP A 112 0.05 -6.30 -6.49
N LEU A 113 1.10 -5.56 -6.11
CA LEU A 113 0.98 -4.48 -5.14
C LEU A 113 0.11 -3.35 -5.66
N ARG A 114 0.30 -2.91 -6.90
CA ARG A 114 -0.51 -1.83 -7.49
C ARG A 114 -1.99 -2.20 -7.53
N ARG A 115 -2.31 -3.44 -7.93
CA ARG A 115 -3.68 -3.96 -7.93
C ARG A 115 -4.27 -3.99 -6.52
N THR A 116 -3.49 -4.41 -5.52
CA THR A 116 -3.94 -4.44 -4.12
C THR A 116 -4.23 -3.05 -3.58
N ILE A 117 -3.32 -2.10 -3.80
CA ILE A 117 -3.47 -0.71 -3.36
C ILE A 117 -4.71 -0.07 -4.00
N HIS A 118 -4.94 -0.26 -5.30
CA HIS A 118 -6.14 0.25 -5.96
C HIS A 118 -7.43 -0.35 -5.38
N ALA A 119 -7.46 -1.66 -5.15
CA ALA A 119 -8.62 -2.30 -4.54
C ALA A 119 -8.91 -1.76 -3.13
N GLN A 120 -7.87 -1.46 -2.34
CA GLN A 120 -8.03 -0.83 -1.03
C GLN A 120 -8.51 0.62 -1.15
N ASP A 121 -7.97 1.39 -2.08
CA ASP A 121 -8.41 2.76 -2.35
C ASP A 121 -9.89 2.81 -2.76
N ASP A 122 -10.37 1.85 -3.54
CA ASP A 122 -11.78 1.75 -3.92
C ASP A 122 -12.67 1.50 -2.70
N VAL A 123 -12.26 0.61 -1.79
CA VAL A 123 -12.95 0.37 -0.51
C VAL A 123 -12.93 1.63 0.36
N LEU A 124 -11.78 2.29 0.49
CA LEU A 124 -11.63 3.51 1.29
C LEU A 124 -12.48 4.67 0.74
N ARG A 125 -12.66 4.77 -0.58
CA ARG A 125 -13.54 5.77 -1.22
C ARG A 125 -15.01 5.45 -1.00
N ALA A 126 -15.41 4.19 -1.16
CA ALA A 126 -16.78 3.74 -0.94
C ALA A 126 -17.25 3.97 0.52
N MET A 127 -16.31 4.05 1.45
CA MET A 127 -16.57 4.30 2.87
C MET A 127 -16.59 5.78 3.27
N GLN A 128 -16.32 6.72 2.35
CA GLN A 128 -16.59 8.11 2.64
C GLN A 128 -18.11 8.36 2.59
N PRO A 129 -18.73 8.91 3.65
CA PRO A 129 -20.09 9.40 3.53
C PRO A 129 -20.11 10.47 2.43
N ASP A 130 -21.05 10.36 1.50
CA ASP A 130 -21.28 11.37 0.47
C ASP A 130 -21.37 12.74 1.16
N SER A 131 -20.35 13.57 0.99
CA SER A 131 -20.38 14.99 1.39
C SER A 131 -21.25 15.83 0.45
N ARG A 132 -22.10 15.17 -0.35
CA ARG A 132 -23.13 15.75 -1.21
C ARG A 132 -24.49 15.65 -0.53
N ASP A 133 -24.57 16.02 0.73
CA ASP A 133 -25.83 16.55 1.26
C ASP A 133 -25.81 18.07 1.04
N PRO A 134 -26.67 18.64 0.17
CA PRO A 134 -26.74 20.10 -0.03
C PRO A 134 -27.17 20.87 1.22
N ALA A 135 -27.41 20.20 2.35
CA ALA A 135 -27.84 20.79 3.62
C ALA A 135 -26.71 21.28 4.56
N GLY A 136 -25.43 21.15 4.21
CA GLY A 136 -24.34 21.81 4.96
C GLY A 136 -24.13 21.32 6.39
N LEU A 137 -24.38 20.03 6.67
CA LEU A 137 -23.98 19.39 7.91
C LEU A 137 -22.64 18.66 7.69
N ALA A 138 -21.65 18.96 8.52
CA ALA A 138 -20.32 18.37 8.46
C ALA A 138 -20.39 16.83 8.42
N PRO A 139 -19.43 16.15 7.75
CA PRO A 139 -19.44 14.70 7.66
C PRO A 139 -19.34 14.08 9.06
N VAL A 140 -20.44 13.49 9.52
CA VAL A 140 -20.50 12.74 10.77
C VAL A 140 -19.96 11.35 10.49
N TRP A 141 -18.83 11.03 11.12
CA TRP A 141 -18.33 9.67 11.14
C TRP A 141 -19.02 8.93 12.30
N GLU A 142 -20.05 8.13 11.98
CA GLU A 142 -20.64 7.22 12.96
C GLU A 142 -19.77 5.97 13.11
N PHE A 143 -18.86 6.00 14.08
CA PHE A 143 -18.11 4.81 14.47
C PHE A 143 -18.94 3.97 15.44
N GLY A 144 -19.07 2.68 15.12
CA GLY A 144 -19.84 1.71 15.89
C GLY A 144 -19.51 1.73 17.38
N ARG A 145 -20.57 1.89 18.18
CA ARG A 145 -20.63 2.12 19.64
C ARG A 145 -20.15 3.49 20.12
N GLY A 146 -20.92 4.52 19.75
CA GLY A 146 -21.27 5.61 20.67
C GLY A 146 -20.24 6.73 20.84
N GLY A 147 -19.31 6.90 19.90
CA GLY A 147 -18.43 8.06 19.84
C GLY A 147 -18.67 8.87 18.58
N VAL A 148 -19.51 9.90 18.66
CA VAL A 148 -19.63 10.90 17.59
C VAL A 148 -18.43 11.83 17.71
N TYR A 149 -17.55 11.82 16.72
CA TYR A 149 -16.49 12.83 16.60
C TYR A 149 -16.94 13.90 15.60
N VAL A 150 -17.13 15.12 16.09
CA VAL A 150 -17.27 16.31 15.26
C VAL A 150 -15.86 16.85 15.03
N ALA A 151 -15.45 16.95 13.76
CA ALA A 151 -14.25 17.71 13.41
C ALA A 151 -14.59 19.21 13.48
N GLU A 152 -13.97 19.93 14.40
CA GLU A 152 -13.92 21.40 14.38
C GLU A 152 -13.02 21.91 13.24
#